data_AF-A0A946MVV9-F1
#
_entry.id   AF-A0A946MVV9-F1
#
_cell.length_a   1.000
_cell.length_b   1.000
_cell.length_c   1.000
_cell.angle_alpha   90.00
_cell.angle_beta   90.00
_cell.angle_gamma   90.00
#
_symmetry.space_group_name_H-M   'P 1'
#
loop_
_entity.id
_entity.type
_entity.pdbx_description
1 polymer ?
#
loop_
_entity_poly.entity_id
_entity_poly.type
_entity_poly.pdbx_seq_one_letter_code
_entity_poly.pdbx_strand_id
1 'polypeptide(L)'
;MKTKIIIGVLSIMAVAGVSVGTHQALTSQLAASDNFDCVGKVYGTPGCPMKSTEGFDEVVTVPPNCGDGIPDADEECDEGRFNGASFCSDTCLLYYCGDGDISLHIGEDCEPDTQEIYV
;
A
#
# COMPACT_ATOMS: atom_id res chain seq x y z
N MET A 1 -32.98 55.00 57.32
CA MET A 1 -33.03 53.71 56.59
C MET A 1 -33.38 53.98 55.13
N LYS A 2 -32.41 53.81 54.22
CA LYS A 2 -32.55 53.39 52.81
C LYS A 2 -31.22 53.59 52.09
N THR A 3 -30.43 52.53 52.10
CA THR A 3 -29.22 52.31 51.29
C THR A 3 -29.60 52.14 49.82
N LYS A 4 -28.91 52.82 48.89
CA LYS A 4 -28.78 52.38 47.50
C LYS A 4 -27.36 52.65 47.02
N ILE A 5 -26.57 51.59 47.01
CA ILE A 5 -25.31 51.45 46.32
C ILE A 5 -25.64 51.39 44.82
N ILE A 6 -25.05 52.28 44.00
CA ILE A 6 -25.00 52.10 42.55
C ILE A 6 -23.52 52.21 42.14
N ILE A 7 -23.01 51.05 41.74
CA ILE A 7 -21.64 50.80 41.29
C ILE A 7 -21.47 51.53 39.96
N GLY A 8 -20.64 52.58 39.96
CA GLY A 8 -20.23 53.32 38.78
C GLY A 8 -19.24 52.51 37.96
N VAL A 9 -19.74 52.02 36.84
CA VAL A 9 -19.11 51.26 35.77
C VAL A 9 -17.88 51.98 35.19
N LEU A 10 -16.77 51.25 35.10
CA LEU A 10 -15.87 51.09 33.93
C LEU A 10 -15.56 52.38 33.13
N SER A 11 -14.30 52.80 32.99
CA SER A 11 -13.45 52.15 31.99
C SER A 11 -11.96 52.34 32.27
N ILE A 12 -11.29 51.20 32.23
CA ILE A 12 -9.88 50.96 32.51
C ILE A 12 -9.11 51.36 31.25
N MET A 13 -7.92 51.92 31.48
CA MET A 13 -6.96 52.39 30.49
C MET A 13 -6.80 51.45 29.28
N ALA A 14 -6.69 52.07 28.11
CA ALA A 14 -6.33 51.44 26.85
C ALA A 14 -5.11 50.51 27.02
N VAL A 15 -5.28 49.23 26.74
CA VAL A 15 -4.16 48.30 26.57
C VAL A 15 -3.74 48.39 25.10
N ALA A 16 -2.56 48.97 24.88
CA ALA A 16 -1.91 49.00 23.58
C ALA A 16 -1.74 47.56 23.06
N GLY A 17 -2.19 47.33 21.82
CA GLY A 17 -2.12 46.03 21.17
C GLY A 17 -0.67 45.56 21.04
N VAL A 18 -0.39 44.39 21.62
CA VAL A 18 0.78 43.58 21.26
C VAL A 18 0.46 42.97 19.90
N SER A 19 1.16 43.42 18.87
CA SER A 19 1.14 42.80 17.55
C SER A 19 1.67 41.36 17.69
N VAL A 20 0.78 40.37 17.62
CA VAL A 20 1.15 38.98 17.47
C VAL A 20 1.87 38.86 16.14
N GLY A 21 3.17 38.54 16.19
CA GLY A 21 3.99 38.31 15.01
C GLY A 21 3.33 37.25 14.14
N THR A 22 3.15 37.55 12.86
CA THR A 22 2.78 36.58 11.84
C THR A 22 3.80 35.45 11.91
N HIS A 23 3.35 34.23 12.27
CA HIS A 23 4.17 33.05 12.09
C HIS A 23 4.60 33.02 10.64
N GLN A 24 5.90 33.18 10.43
CA GLN A 24 6.55 32.98 9.15
C GLN A 24 6.11 31.59 8.66
N ALA A 25 5.31 31.56 7.60
CA ALA A 25 5.10 30.35 6.85
C ALA A 25 6.48 29.98 6.30
N LEU A 26 7.18 29.10 7.03
CA LEU A 26 8.36 28.42 6.55
C LEU A 26 7.87 27.64 5.34
N THR A 27 8.05 28.23 4.15
CA THR A 27 7.96 27.49 2.90
C THR A 27 9.04 26.43 3.02
N SER A 28 8.64 25.19 3.28
CA SER A 28 9.49 24.02 3.23
C SER A 28 9.95 23.85 1.77
N GLN A 29 10.95 24.64 1.39
CA GLN A 29 11.85 24.32 0.29
C GLN A 29 12.81 23.24 0.81
N LEU A 30 12.28 22.08 1.16
CA LEU A 30 13.04 20.85 1.09
C LEU A 30 12.59 20.22 -0.21
N ALA A 31 13.51 20.25 -1.18
CA ALA A 31 13.36 19.52 -2.41
C ALA A 31 12.99 18.08 -2.07
N ALA A 32 12.02 17.52 -2.80
CA ALA A 32 11.80 16.09 -2.86
C ALA A 32 13.09 15.42 -3.36
N SER A 33 13.99 15.07 -2.44
CA SER A 33 15.22 14.36 -2.74
C SER A 33 15.90 13.84 -1.48
N ASP A 34 15.13 13.32 -0.52
CA ASP A 34 15.70 12.35 0.41
C ASP A 34 14.84 11.10 0.32
N ASN A 35 15.43 10.01 -0.18
CA ASN A 35 14.82 8.69 -0.32
C ASN A 35 14.16 8.20 0.99
N PHE A 36 14.54 8.82 2.12
CA PHE A 36 14.00 8.59 3.45
C PHE A 36 12.49 8.86 3.55
N ASP A 37 11.96 9.87 2.83
CA ASP A 37 10.52 10.16 2.83
C ASP A 37 9.69 9.11 2.08
N CYS A 38 10.35 8.20 1.37
CA CYS A 38 9.72 7.11 0.64
C CYS A 38 9.66 5.81 1.43
N VAL A 39 10.52 5.62 2.46
CA VAL A 39 10.55 4.41 3.28
C VAL A 39 9.15 4.13 3.87
N GLY A 40 8.64 2.91 3.63
CA GLY A 40 7.31 2.48 4.02
C GLY A 40 6.18 2.83 3.06
N LYS A 41 6.45 3.58 1.98
CA LYS A 41 5.46 3.88 0.92
C LYS A 41 5.54 2.85 -0.21
N VAL A 42 4.43 2.66 -0.93
CA VAL A 42 4.36 1.77 -2.10
C VAL A 42 5.13 2.37 -3.28
N TYR A 43 5.81 1.54 -4.07
CA TYR A 43 6.41 1.99 -5.33
C TYR A 43 5.38 2.67 -6.25
N GLY A 44 5.74 3.79 -6.86
CA GLY A 44 4.83 4.61 -7.68
C GLY A 44 4.14 5.74 -6.91
N THR A 45 4.42 5.92 -5.62
CA THR A 45 3.96 7.09 -4.87
C THR A 45 4.50 8.39 -5.50
N PRO A 46 3.66 9.41 -5.78
CA PRO A 46 4.12 10.66 -6.36
C PRO A 46 5.26 11.30 -5.55
N GLY A 47 6.37 11.61 -6.21
CA GLY A 47 7.58 12.16 -5.58
C GLY A 47 8.60 11.11 -5.11
N CYS A 48 8.31 9.81 -5.24
CA CYS A 48 9.26 8.73 -4.99
C CYS A 48 9.77 8.11 -6.31
N PRO A 49 11.02 7.59 -6.34
CA PRO A 49 11.59 6.99 -7.55
C PRO A 49 10.88 5.69 -7.91
N MET A 50 10.44 5.49 -9.16
CA MET A 50 9.78 4.23 -9.55
C MET A 50 10.75 3.05 -9.51
N LYS A 51 10.27 1.86 -9.13
CA LYS A 51 11.02 0.61 -9.34
C LYS A 51 11.13 0.37 -10.84
N SER A 52 12.34 0.20 -11.36
CA SER A 52 12.55 -0.17 -12.75
C SER A 52 11.96 -1.56 -12.99
N THR A 53 10.97 -1.67 -13.87
CA THR A 53 10.31 -2.91 -14.29
C THR A 53 11.15 -3.77 -15.25
N GLU A 54 12.47 -3.57 -15.27
CA GLU A 54 13.43 -4.38 -16.00
C GLU A 54 13.58 -5.75 -15.28
N GLY A 55 12.55 -6.60 -15.33
CA GLY A 55 12.62 -7.97 -14.82
C GLY A 55 11.34 -8.62 -14.25
N PHE A 56 10.15 -8.08 -14.47
CA PHE A 56 8.89 -8.69 -13.97
C PHE A 56 7.82 -8.81 -15.06
N ASP A 57 8.21 -9.24 -16.26
CA ASP A 57 7.29 -10.02 -17.07
C ASP A 57 7.70 -11.47 -16.81
N GLU A 58 7.22 -12.01 -15.69
CA GLU A 58 7.22 -13.45 -15.52
C GLU A 58 6.23 -13.97 -16.57
N VAL A 59 6.77 -14.21 -17.76
CA VAL A 59 6.05 -14.90 -18.81
C VAL A 59 5.81 -16.29 -18.25
N VAL A 60 4.64 -16.50 -17.66
CA VAL A 60 4.18 -17.80 -17.24
C VAL A 60 4.07 -18.65 -18.51
N THR A 61 5.13 -19.42 -18.79
CA THR A 61 5.16 -20.33 -19.94
C THR A 61 4.49 -21.62 -19.53
N VAL A 62 3.35 -21.93 -20.15
CA VAL A 62 2.67 -23.21 -19.95
C VAL A 62 3.51 -24.32 -20.59
N PRO A 63 3.87 -25.39 -19.86
CA PRO A 63 4.56 -26.56 -20.40
C PRO A 63 3.79 -27.19 -21.59
N PRO A 64 4.49 -27.75 -22.59
CA PRO A 64 3.87 -28.18 -23.85
C PRO A 64 2.90 -29.36 -23.71
N ASN A 65 3.00 -30.18 -22.66
CA ASN A 65 2.15 -31.35 -22.42
C ASN A 65 1.14 -31.15 -21.29
N CYS A 66 1.06 -29.95 -20.73
CA CYS A 66 0.22 -29.66 -19.59
C CYS A 66 -1.24 -30.00 -19.86
N GLY A 67 -1.81 -30.89 -19.04
CA GLY A 67 -3.20 -31.34 -19.12
C GLY A 67 -3.37 -32.72 -19.78
N ASP A 68 -2.29 -33.45 -20.05
CA ASP A 68 -2.35 -34.83 -20.57
C ASP A 68 -2.54 -35.88 -19.44
N GLY A 69 -2.34 -35.47 -18.19
CA GLY A 69 -2.52 -36.28 -16.99
C GLY A 69 -1.29 -37.10 -16.61
N ILE A 70 -0.12 -36.78 -17.16
CA ILE A 70 1.17 -37.38 -16.83
C ILE A 70 2.14 -36.24 -16.49
N PRO A 71 2.52 -36.08 -15.21
CA PRO A 71 3.47 -35.05 -14.82
C PRO A 71 4.83 -35.24 -15.52
N ASP A 72 5.19 -34.28 -16.38
CA ASP A 72 6.47 -34.24 -17.09
C ASP A 72 7.57 -33.53 -16.27
N ALA A 73 8.80 -33.51 -16.79
CA ALA A 73 9.96 -32.97 -16.05
C ALA A 73 9.93 -31.44 -15.85
N ASP A 74 9.16 -30.72 -16.67
CA ASP A 74 8.94 -29.27 -16.62
C ASP A 74 7.59 -28.90 -15.98
N GLU A 75 6.91 -29.86 -15.37
CA GLU A 75 5.64 -29.69 -14.66
C GLU A 75 5.80 -30.03 -13.18
N GLU A 76 5.10 -29.30 -12.31
CA GLU A 76 5.06 -29.66 -10.89
C GLU A 76 3.93 -30.66 -10.59
N CYS A 77 2.93 -30.69 -11.47
CA CYS A 77 1.76 -31.54 -11.40
C CYS A 77 1.08 -31.62 -12.78
N ASP A 78 0.32 -32.69 -13.01
CA ASP A 78 -0.64 -32.74 -14.12
C ASP A 78 -1.78 -33.72 -13.77
N GLU A 79 -2.92 -33.17 -13.40
CA GLU A 79 -4.16 -33.89 -13.11
C GLU A 79 -5.09 -33.93 -14.35
N GLY A 80 -4.55 -33.62 -15.52
CA GLY A 80 -5.21 -33.64 -16.82
C GLY A 80 -6.36 -32.65 -16.87
N ARG A 81 -7.56 -33.16 -17.20
CA ARG A 81 -8.79 -32.38 -17.21
C ARG A 81 -9.19 -31.76 -15.86
N PHE A 82 -8.51 -32.13 -14.77
CA PHE A 82 -8.76 -31.61 -13.43
C PHE A 82 -7.76 -30.52 -13.02
N ASN A 83 -6.83 -30.12 -13.87
CA ASN A 83 -6.07 -28.88 -13.71
C ASN A 83 -7.04 -27.69 -13.56
N GLY A 84 -6.70 -26.73 -12.71
CA GLY A 84 -7.56 -25.60 -12.30
C GLY A 84 -8.71 -25.96 -11.36
N ALA A 85 -9.05 -27.25 -11.24
CA ALA A 85 -10.09 -27.78 -10.34
C ALA A 85 -9.53 -28.83 -9.36
N SER A 86 -8.23 -28.76 -9.10
CA SER A 86 -7.49 -29.62 -8.18
C SER A 86 -6.39 -28.81 -7.49
N PHE A 87 -5.41 -29.49 -6.89
CA PHE A 87 -4.21 -28.83 -6.37
C PHE A 87 -3.25 -28.36 -7.48
N CYS A 88 -3.53 -28.72 -8.73
CA CYS A 88 -2.74 -28.35 -9.90
C CYS A 88 -3.39 -27.21 -10.67
N SER A 89 -2.63 -26.18 -11.03
CA SER A 89 -3.10 -25.04 -11.82
C SER A 89 -3.27 -25.38 -13.30
N ASP A 90 -3.95 -24.51 -14.05
CA ASP A 90 -4.07 -24.62 -15.52
C ASP A 90 -2.72 -24.49 -16.26
N THR A 91 -1.66 -24.12 -15.55
CA THR A 91 -0.30 -23.99 -16.06
C THR A 91 0.64 -25.09 -15.54
N CYS A 92 0.09 -26.15 -14.95
CA CYS A 92 0.84 -27.30 -14.39
C CYS A 92 1.84 -26.92 -13.30
N LEU A 93 1.49 -25.90 -12.51
CA LEU A 93 2.17 -25.52 -11.29
C LEU A 93 1.30 -25.91 -10.08
N LEU A 94 1.95 -26.18 -8.95
CA LEU A 94 1.21 -26.36 -7.70
C LEU A 94 0.75 -25.00 -7.19
N TYR A 95 -0.50 -24.92 -6.76
CA TYR A 95 -0.98 -23.74 -6.06
C TYR A 95 -0.24 -23.53 -4.73
N TYR A 96 -0.01 -22.29 -4.35
CA TYR A 96 0.50 -21.91 -3.03
C TYR A 96 0.01 -20.53 -2.59
N CYS A 97 -0.12 -20.34 -1.28
CA CYS A 97 -0.61 -19.09 -0.74
C CYS A 97 0.29 -17.91 -1.12
N GLY A 98 -0.29 -16.89 -1.76
CA GLY A 98 0.43 -15.73 -2.27
C GLY A 98 0.92 -15.86 -3.72
N ASP A 99 0.45 -16.86 -4.47
CA ASP A 99 0.69 -17.01 -5.91
C ASP A 99 -0.21 -16.09 -6.78
N GLY A 100 -1.18 -15.43 -6.17
CA GLY A 100 -2.12 -14.52 -6.84
C GLY A 100 -3.41 -15.18 -7.32
N ASP A 101 -3.57 -16.51 -7.19
CA ASP A 101 -4.78 -17.24 -7.50
C ASP A 101 -5.44 -17.82 -6.25
N ILE A 102 -6.77 -17.66 -6.09
CA ILE A 102 -7.48 -18.27 -4.95
C ILE A 102 -7.80 -19.73 -5.25
N SER A 103 -7.12 -20.66 -4.58
CA SER A 103 -7.32 -22.10 -4.71
C SER A 103 -8.02 -22.74 -3.50
N LEU A 104 -9.32 -23.01 -3.66
CA LEU A 104 -10.13 -23.69 -2.65
C LEU A 104 -9.65 -25.13 -2.35
N HIS A 105 -8.91 -25.75 -3.27
CA HIS A 105 -8.45 -27.14 -3.13
C HIS A 105 -7.31 -27.29 -2.13
N ILE A 106 -6.53 -26.22 -1.90
CA ILE A 106 -5.51 -26.15 -0.87
C ILE A 106 -5.96 -25.34 0.36
N GLY A 107 -7.21 -24.89 0.37
CA GLY A 107 -7.84 -24.25 1.52
C GLY A 107 -7.60 -22.75 1.61
N GLU A 108 -7.39 -22.08 0.48
CA GLU A 108 -7.28 -20.63 0.44
C GLU A 108 -8.66 -19.96 0.46
N ASP A 109 -8.78 -18.92 1.29
CA ASP A 109 -9.98 -18.07 1.35
C ASP A 109 -9.77 -16.74 0.61
N CYS A 110 -8.52 -16.32 0.42
CA CYS A 110 -8.15 -15.06 -0.18
C CYS A 110 -6.69 -15.06 -0.66
N GLU A 111 -6.42 -14.18 -1.62
CA GLU A 111 -5.08 -13.81 -2.07
C GLU A 111 -4.84 -12.33 -1.70
N PRO A 112 -4.08 -12.05 -0.64
CA PRO A 112 -3.81 -10.68 -0.23
C PRO A 112 -2.84 -10.00 -1.20
N ASP A 113 -3.17 -8.77 -1.62
CA ASP A 113 -2.28 -7.96 -2.45
C ASP A 113 -0.88 -7.83 -1.80
N THR A 114 0.16 -8.25 -2.51
CA THR A 114 1.54 -8.00 -2.10
C THR A 114 1.99 -6.65 -2.69
N GLN A 115 2.17 -5.66 -1.81
CA GLN A 115 2.67 -4.35 -2.21
C GLN A 115 4.14 -4.24 -1.86
N GLU A 116 4.96 -4.02 -2.87
CA GLU A 116 6.35 -3.66 -2.64
C GLU A 116 6.46 -2.22 -2.14
N ILE A 117 7.17 -2.05 -1.03
CA ILE A 117 7.40 -0.75 -0.39
C ILE A 117 8.87 -0.38 -0.45
N TYR A 118 9.19 0.92 -0.43
CA TYR A 118 10.56 1.36 -0.23
C TYR A 118 11.00 0.98 1.20
N VAL A 119 12.23 0.50 1.34
CA VAL A 119 12.87 0.13 2.63
C VAL A 119 14.03 1.05 2.96
#